data_AF-A0A9D1N775-F1
#
_entry.id   AF-A0A9D1N775-F1
#
_cell.length_a   1.000
_cell.length_b   1.000
_cell.length_c   1.000
_cell.angle_alpha   90.00
_cell.angle_beta   90.00
_cell.angle_gamma   90.00
#
_symmetry.space_group_name_H-M   'P 1'
#
loop_
_entity.id
_entity.type
_entity.pdbx_description
1 polymer ?
#
loop_
_entity_poly.entity_id
_entity_poly.type
_entity_poly.pdbx_seq_one_letter_code
_entity_poly.pdbx_strand_id
1 'polypeptide(L)' 'MKRTLLEMIIVFFLFLAGTAGVLMVDTACFETTGQGGKLVLDVDKWGGFQ' A
#
# COMPACT_ATOMS: atom_id res chain seq x y z
N MET A 1 -25.29 11.92 12.22
CA MET A 1 -23.84 12.23 12.36
C MET A 1 -23.02 11.09 12.92
N LYS A 2 -23.27 10.57 14.15
CA LYS A 2 -22.43 9.51 14.75
C LYS A 2 -22.32 8.23 13.90
N ARG A 3 -23.43 7.81 13.27
CA ARG A 3 -23.48 6.62 12.40
C ARG A 3 -22.67 6.79 11.10
N THR A 4 -22.79 7.94 10.44
CA THR A 4 -22.02 8.28 9.23
C THR A 4 -20.52 8.33 9.51
N LEU A 5 -20.10 8.88 10.66
CA LEU A 5 -18.69 8.86 11.06
C LEU A 5 -18.16 7.43 11.25
N LEU A 6 -18.95 6.56 11.86
CA LEU A 6 -18.59 5.16 12.05
C LEU A 6 -18.48 4.41 10.71
N GLU A 7 -19.41 4.65 9.78
CA GLU A 7 -19.36 4.10 8.42
C GLU A 7 -18.11 4.58 7.65
N MET A 8 -17.75 5.86 7.75
CA MET A 8 -16.53 6.40 7.12
C MET A 8 -15.25 5.79 7.71
N ILE A 9 -15.19 5.60 9.03
CA ILE A 9 -14.04 4.97 9.69
C ILE A 9 -13.87 3.51 9.22
N ILE A 10 -14.98 2.76 9.10
CA ILE A 10 -14.93 1.38 8.62
C ILE A 10 -14.40 1.33 7.18
N VAL A 11 -14.91 2.18 6.29
CA VAL A 11 -14.44 2.25 4.89
C VAL A 11 -12.97 2.64 4.83
N PHE A 12 -12.52 3.57 5.69
CA PHE A 12 -11.12 3.97 5.80
C PHE A 12 -10.22 2.80 6.19
N PHE A 13 -10.61 2.01 7.19
CA PHE A 13 -9.83 0.83 7.59
C PHE A 13 -9.82 -0.27 6.54
N LEU A 14 -10.94 -0.50 5.85
CA LEU A 14 -11.01 -1.45 4.73
C LEU A 14 -10.10 -1.03 3.58
N PHE A 15 -10.07 0.27 3.26
CA PHE A 15 -9.16 0.82 2.25
C PHE A 15 -7.70 0.62 2.65
N LEU A 16 -7.33 0.97 3.89
CA LEU A 16 -5.96 0.79 4.39
C LEU A 16 -5.53 -0.68 4.37
N ALA A 17 -6.36 -1.59 4.86
CA ALA A 17 -6.08 -3.02 4.85
C ALA A 17 -5.88 -3.56 3.43
N GLY A 18 -6.71 -3.11 2.48
CA GLY A 18 -6.57 -3.44 1.06
C GLY A 18 -5.24 -2.94 0.48
N THR A 19 -4.87 -1.68 0.74
CA THR A 19 -3.60 -1.11 0.26
C THR A 19 -2.38 -1.81 0.86
N ALA A 20 -2.41 -2.12 2.17
CA ALA A 20 -1.33 -2.84 2.84
C ALA A 20 -1.19 -4.27 2.30
N GLY A 21 -2.30 -4.96 2.05
CA GLY A 21 -2.32 -6.29 1.44
C GLY A 21 -1.67 -6.30 0.05
N VAL A 22 -2.03 -5.35 -0.80
CA VAL A 22 -1.43 -5.22 -2.15
C VAL A 22 0.08 -4.98 -2.08
N LEU A 23 0.55 -4.13 -1.16
CA LEU A 23 1.98 -3.89 -0.95
C LEU A 23 2.71 -5.16 -0.48
N MET A 24 2.14 -5.92 0.46
CA MET A 24 2.75 -7.18 0.91
C MET A 24 2.84 -8.21 -0.20
N VAL A 25 1.82 -8.34 -1.04
CA VAL A 25 1.83 -9.26 -2.19
C VAL A 25 2.86 -8.82 -3.23
N ASP A 26 2.99 -7.53 -3.51
CA ASP A 26 4.00 -7.00 -4.45
C ASP A 26 5.42 -7.30 -3.96
N THR A 27 5.69 -7.12 -2.66
CA THR A 27 6.98 -7.47 -2.06
C THR A 27 7.24 -8.96 -2.10
N ALA A 28 6.25 -9.79 -1.76
CA ALA A 28 6.39 -11.25 -1.82
C ALA A 28 6.62 -11.74 -3.26
N CYS A 29 5.97 -11.13 -4.26
CA CYS A 29 6.22 -11.41 -5.68
C CYS A 29 7.66 -11.03 -6.08
N PHE A 30 8.16 -9.88 -5.62
CA PHE A 30 9.54 -9.47 -5.86
C PHE A 30 10.55 -10.47 -5.27
N GLU A 31 10.37 -10.86 -4.01
CA GLU A 31 11.27 -11.80 -3.32
C GLU A 31 11.27 -13.19 -3.96
N THR A 32 10.13 -13.65 -4.48
CA THR A 32 9.97 -15.02 -5.01
C THR A 32 10.30 -15.14 -6.50
N THR A 33 10.03 -14.11 -7.30
CA THR A 33 10.17 -14.19 -8.76
C THR A 33 11.19 -13.22 -9.34
N GLY A 34 11.68 -12.27 -8.53
CA GLY A 34 12.45 -11.12 -9.02
C GLY A 34 11.64 -10.12 -9.84
N GLN A 35 10.33 -10.35 -10.01
CA GLN A 35 9.40 -9.44 -10.69
C GLN A 35 8.36 -8.92 -9.69
N GLY A 36 8.44 -7.64 -9.36
CA GLY A 36 7.62 -6.97 -8.34
C GLY A 36 8.32 -5.72 -7.82
N GLY A 37 7.85 -5.17 -6.69
CA GLY A 37 8.49 -4.03 -6.02
C GLY A 37 8.28 -2.69 -6.74
N LYS A 38 7.31 -2.63 -7.66
CA LYS A 38 6.94 -1.40 -8.40
C LYS A 38 5.89 -0.57 -7.67
N LEU A 39 5.21 -1.15 -6.68
CA LEU A 39 4.19 -0.47 -5.87
C LEU A 39 4.77 0.08 -4.57
N VAL A 40 5.89 -0.47 -4.11
CA VAL A 40 6.76 0.25 -3.18
C VAL A 40 7.26 1.48 -3.93
N LEU A 41 6.99 2.67 -3.39
CA LEU A 41 7.55 3.92 -3.90
C LEU A 41 9.04 3.67 -4.16
N ASP A 42 9.46 3.85 -5.41
CA ASP A 42 10.87 3.79 -5.81
C ASP A 42 11.54 5.02 -5.19
N VAL A 43 11.76 4.98 -3.87
CA VAL A 43 12.34 6.06 -3.06
C VAL A 43 13.72 6.40 -3.60
N ASP A 44 14.42 5.40 -4.16
CA ASP A 44 15.71 5.59 -4.81
C ASP A 44 15.61 6.41 -6.11
N LYS A 45 14.52 6.31 -6.88
CA LYS A 45 14.30 7.18 -8.06
C LYS A 45 13.92 8.63 -7.72
N TRP A 46 13.40 8.88 -6.53
CA TRP A 46 13.07 10.25 -6.06
C TRP A 46 14.15 10.83 -5.11
N GLY A 47 15.16 10.04 -4.75
CA GLY A 47 16.35 10.46 -4.00
C GLY A 47 17.46 11.08 -4.85
N GLY A 48 17.26 11.23 -6.16
CA GLY A 48 18.20 11.83 -7.13
C GLY A 48 18.37 13.36 -7.02
N PHE A 49 18.33 13.90 -5.80
CA PHE A 49 18.97 15.17 -5.43
C PHE A 49 20.14 14.89 -4.47
N GLN A 50 21.01 13.95 -4.82
CA GLN A 50 22.48 14.05 -4.68
C GLN A 50 23.17 12.88 -5.38
#